data_AF-A0A6B2LHU3-F1
#
_entry.id   AF-A0A6B2LHU3-F1
#
_cell.length_a   1.000
_cell.length_b   1.000
_cell.length_c   1.000
_cell.angle_alpha   90.00
_cell.angle_beta   90.00
_cell.angle_gamma   90.00
#
_symmetry.space_group_name_H-M   'P 1'
#
loop_
_entity.id
_entity.type
_entity.pdbx_description
1 polymer ?
#
loop_
_entity_poly.entity_id
_entity_poly.type
_entity_poly.pdbx_seq_one_letter_code
_entity_poly.pdbx_strand_id
1 'polypeptide(L)'
;MCVRIVLAFVILTTVYDWYFPTIAVVFLAILNDGCMISISRDKVEPSANPNKWHSKSIFLCSLLYGTYLGVSTIVLYAIAAETTFFQDTFGLATLTPNEMTGLIYVHLSVGGLATIFITRSYSFSFLDRPGFLVICSFVGAQIVASVLGAYGLGNYHNFAGAGWGYVLVGWVWSIIWYIPMDLLKVAAYKIKDSYVWKHFVFHHKDYGV
;
A
#
# COMPACT_ATOMS: atom_id res chain seq x y z
N MET A 1 4.45 -2.96 -4.35
CA MET A 1 3.72 -4.20 -3.99
C MET A 1 4.66 -5.38 -3.73
N CYS A 2 5.51 -5.79 -4.69
CA CYS A 2 6.33 -7.00 -4.57
C CYS A 2 7.30 -6.96 -3.38
N VAL A 3 8.07 -5.87 -3.22
CA VAL A 3 9.00 -5.69 -2.09
C VAL A 3 8.28 -5.86 -0.75
N ARG A 4 7.11 -5.23 -0.60
CA ARG A 4 6.28 -5.33 0.61
C ARG A 4 5.90 -6.78 0.89
N ILE A 5 5.37 -7.48 -0.11
CA ILE A 5 4.89 -8.86 0.03
C ILE A 5 6.03 -9.77 0.47
N VAL A 6 7.19 -9.67 -0.19
CA VAL A 6 8.37 -10.46 0.16
C VAL A 6 8.83 -10.17 1.59
N LEU A 7 9.02 -8.89 1.93
CA LEU A 7 9.50 -8.52 3.27
C LEU A 7 8.51 -8.92 4.38
N ALA A 8 7.23 -8.63 4.21
CA ALA A 8 6.21 -8.97 5.18
C ALA A 8 6.11 -10.48 5.38
N PHE A 9 6.05 -11.26 4.30
CA PHE A 9 5.90 -12.71 4.41
C PHE A 9 7.14 -13.37 5.00
N VAL A 10 8.34 -12.98 4.59
CA VAL A 10 9.59 -13.53 5.13
C VAL A 10 9.69 -13.27 6.64
N ILE A 11 9.37 -12.05 7.09
CA ILE A 11 9.42 -11.72 8.51
C ILE A 11 8.33 -12.45 9.29
N LEU A 12 7.09 -12.50 8.78
CA LEU A 12 5.99 -13.21 9.44
C LEU A 12 6.25 -14.72 9.54
N THR A 13 6.79 -15.35 8.50
CA THR A 13 7.17 -16.78 8.59
C THR A 13 8.34 -17.00 9.52
N THR A 14 9.35 -16.15 9.52
CA THR A 14 10.56 -16.36 10.35
C THR A 14 10.30 -16.10 11.84
N VAL A 15 9.50 -15.09 12.18
CA VAL A 15 9.27 -14.66 13.57
C VAL A 15 8.06 -15.33 14.20
N TYR A 16 6.98 -15.50 13.44
CA TYR A 16 5.68 -15.96 13.95
C TYR A 16 5.28 -17.37 13.50
N ASP A 17 6.13 -18.06 12.71
CA ASP A 17 5.84 -19.37 12.10
C ASP A 17 4.49 -19.39 11.36
N TRP A 18 4.08 -18.24 10.83
CA TRP A 18 2.78 -18.05 10.21
C TRP A 18 2.90 -17.94 8.70
N TYR A 19 2.21 -18.84 8.00
CA TYR A 19 2.26 -18.97 6.55
C TYR A 19 1.03 -18.33 5.92
N PHE A 20 1.27 -17.31 5.10
CA PHE A 20 0.19 -16.70 4.32
C PHE A 20 -0.24 -17.65 3.18
N PRO A 21 -1.55 -17.99 3.06
CA PRO A 21 -2.02 -18.90 2.03
C PRO A 21 -1.74 -18.42 0.61
N THR A 22 -1.16 -19.31 -0.20
CA THR A 22 -0.82 -19.03 -1.61
C THR A 22 -2.05 -18.60 -2.42
N ILE A 23 -3.22 -19.19 -2.15
CA ILE A 23 -4.46 -18.84 -2.84
C ILE A 23 -4.85 -17.37 -2.61
N ALA A 24 -4.63 -16.83 -1.41
CA ALA A 24 -4.90 -15.43 -1.11
C ALA A 24 -3.93 -14.51 -1.86
N VAL A 25 -2.66 -14.91 -2.04
CA VAL A 25 -1.68 -14.18 -2.87
C VAL A 25 -2.13 -14.12 -4.33
N VAL A 26 -2.67 -15.21 -4.86
CA VAL A 26 -3.18 -15.25 -6.23
C VAL A 26 -4.33 -14.26 -6.41
N PHE A 27 -5.29 -14.23 -5.49
CA PHE A 27 -6.37 -13.22 -5.53
C PHE A 27 -5.84 -11.79 -5.40
N LEU A 28 -4.84 -11.55 -4.52
CA LEU A 28 -4.18 -10.25 -4.42
C LEU A 28 -3.54 -9.83 -5.74
N ALA A 29 -2.83 -10.74 -6.41
CA ALA A 29 -2.17 -10.47 -7.69
C ALA A 29 -3.19 -10.14 -8.79
N ILE A 30 -4.25 -10.95 -8.92
CA ILE A 30 -5.29 -10.74 -9.93
C ILE A 30 -5.98 -9.38 -9.75
N LEU A 31 -6.39 -9.04 -8.52
CA LEU A 31 -7.06 -7.77 -8.26
C LEU A 31 -6.13 -6.56 -8.46
N ASN A 32 -4.85 -6.71 -8.10
CA ASN A 32 -3.86 -5.67 -8.29
C ASN A 32 -3.57 -5.39 -9.77
N ASP A 33 -3.34 -6.46 -10.54
CA ASP A 33 -3.03 -6.34 -11.96
C ASP A 33 -4.24 -5.83 -12.74
N GLY A 34 -5.45 -6.27 -12.35
CA GLY A 34 -6.71 -5.75 -12.89
C GLY A 34 -6.85 -4.23 -12.71
N CYS A 35 -6.51 -3.70 -11.53
CA CYS A 35 -6.47 -2.25 -11.32
C CYS A 35 -5.37 -1.56 -12.13
N MET A 36 -4.20 -2.19 -12.28
CA MET A 36 -3.05 -1.59 -12.96
C MET A 36 -3.35 -1.27 -14.43
N ILE A 37 -4.22 -2.05 -15.09
CA ILE A 37 -4.65 -1.80 -16.48
C ILE A 37 -5.29 -0.42 -16.62
N SER A 38 -6.03 0.05 -15.60
CA SER A 38 -6.70 1.36 -15.61
C SER A 38 -5.73 2.54 -15.66
N ILE A 39 -4.50 2.36 -15.14
CA ILE A 39 -3.47 3.41 -15.08
C ILE A 39 -3.05 3.85 -16.49
N SER A 40 -3.13 2.96 -17.48
CA SER A 40 -2.83 3.28 -18.88
C SER A 40 -3.76 4.35 -19.49
N ARG A 41 -4.93 4.57 -18.89
CA ARG A 41 -5.92 5.58 -19.29
C ARG A 41 -5.98 6.77 -18.33
N ASP A 42 -5.05 6.83 -17.38
CA ASP A 42 -5.04 7.87 -16.37
C ASP A 42 -4.49 9.19 -16.93
N LYS A 43 -5.03 10.31 -16.44
CA LYS A 43 -4.64 11.65 -16.86
C LYS A 43 -3.73 12.25 -15.79
N VAL A 44 -2.46 12.46 -16.14
CA VAL A 44 -1.44 13.05 -15.27
C VAL A 44 -0.84 14.29 -15.91
N GLU A 45 -0.52 15.29 -15.09
CA GLU A 45 0.15 16.50 -15.57
C GLU A 45 1.61 16.19 -15.92
N PRO A 46 2.08 16.59 -17.12
CA PRO A 46 3.47 16.39 -17.51
C PRO A 46 4.41 17.30 -16.69
N SER A 47 5.63 16.83 -16.49
CA SER A 47 6.70 17.64 -15.88
C SER A 47 7.03 18.86 -16.73
N ALA A 48 7.14 20.04 -16.11
CA ALA A 48 7.53 21.28 -16.79
C ALA A 48 8.98 21.26 -17.31
N ASN A 49 9.85 20.47 -16.68
CA ASN A 49 11.25 20.32 -17.06
C ASN A 49 11.51 18.94 -17.70
N PRO A 50 12.48 18.84 -18.64
CA PRO A 50 12.85 17.57 -19.25
C PRO A 50 13.36 16.59 -18.19
N ASN A 51 12.66 15.46 -18.04
CA ASN A 51 12.98 14.46 -17.03
C ASN A 51 13.73 13.29 -17.68
N LYS A 52 14.89 12.92 -17.12
CA LYS A 52 15.62 11.71 -17.53
C LYS A 52 15.09 10.51 -16.77
N TRP A 53 15.09 9.34 -17.41
CA TRP A 53 14.73 8.08 -16.77
C TRP A 53 15.78 7.67 -15.73
N HIS A 54 15.48 7.91 -14.45
CA HIS A 54 16.38 7.61 -13.34
C HIS A 54 15.96 6.31 -12.63
N SER A 55 16.25 5.15 -13.23
CA SER A 55 15.86 3.83 -12.69
C SER A 55 16.26 3.64 -11.23
N LYS A 56 17.46 4.09 -10.85
CA LYS A 56 17.98 3.96 -9.47
C LYS A 56 17.11 4.71 -8.45
N SER A 57 16.66 5.92 -8.80
CA SER A 57 15.80 6.72 -7.91
C SER A 57 14.42 6.09 -7.77
N ILE A 58 13.84 5.60 -8.87
CA ILE A 58 12.52 4.97 -8.86
C ILE A 58 12.55 3.67 -8.05
N PHE A 59 13.62 2.87 -8.20
CA PHE A 59 13.83 1.65 -7.43
C PHE A 59 14.01 1.94 -5.93
N LEU A 60 14.76 2.97 -5.56
CA LEU A 60 14.92 3.33 -4.15
C LEU A 60 13.60 3.78 -3.53
N CYS A 61 12.81 4.61 -4.24
CA CYS A 61 11.48 5.00 -3.77
C CYS A 61 10.56 3.78 -3.60
N SER A 62 10.56 2.84 -4.55
CA SER A 62 9.72 1.64 -4.44
C SER A 62 10.14 0.73 -3.29
N LEU A 63 11.44 0.65 -2.98
CA LEU A 63 11.98 -0.04 -1.81
C LEU A 63 11.53 0.62 -0.50
N LEU A 64 11.59 1.96 -0.41
CA LEU A 64 11.15 2.71 0.76
C LEU A 64 9.64 2.56 1.02
N TYR A 65 8.80 2.71 -0.01
CA TYR A 65 7.36 2.48 0.15
C TYR A 65 7.04 1.02 0.48
N GLY A 66 7.78 0.08 -0.14
CA GLY A 66 7.61 -1.35 0.11
C GLY A 66 7.96 -1.74 1.55
N THR A 67 9.08 -1.23 2.07
CA THR A 67 9.53 -1.46 3.46
C THR A 67 8.57 -0.81 4.45
N TYR A 68 8.17 0.46 4.24
CA TYR A 68 7.21 1.17 5.10
C TYR A 68 5.89 0.40 5.25
N LEU A 69 5.29 -0.04 4.13
CA LEU A 69 4.05 -0.81 4.17
C LEU A 69 4.26 -2.25 4.68
N GLY A 70 5.47 -2.79 4.55
CA GLY A 70 5.85 -4.08 5.12
C GLY A 70 5.80 -4.02 6.65
N VAL A 71 6.41 -2.97 7.22
CA VAL A 71 6.34 -2.67 8.65
C VAL A 71 4.89 -2.50 9.10
N SER A 72 4.07 -1.72 8.39
CA SER A 72 2.63 -1.60 8.67
C SER A 72 1.91 -2.96 8.78
N THR A 73 2.25 -3.90 7.90
CA THR A 73 1.64 -5.23 7.89
C THR A 73 2.08 -6.06 9.10
N ILE A 74 3.37 -6.00 9.45
CA ILE A 74 3.93 -6.71 10.60
C ILE A 74 3.36 -6.16 11.90
N VAL A 75 3.26 -4.83 12.02
CA VAL A 75 2.66 -4.19 13.21
C VAL A 75 1.19 -4.57 13.36
N LEU A 76 0.41 -4.58 12.27
CA LEU A 76 -0.98 -5.03 12.32
C LEU A 76 -1.11 -6.47 12.80
N TYR A 77 -0.27 -7.36 12.26
CA TYR A 77 -0.24 -8.77 12.67
C TYR A 77 0.12 -8.91 14.14
N ALA A 78 1.21 -8.27 14.59
CA ALA A 78 1.66 -8.34 15.98
C ALA A 78 0.59 -7.85 16.96
N ILE A 79 -0.10 -6.74 16.65
CA ILE A 79 -1.20 -6.23 17.48
C ILE A 79 -2.36 -7.22 17.50
N ALA A 80 -2.74 -7.79 16.35
CA ALA A 80 -3.85 -8.74 16.27
C ALA A 80 -3.54 -10.10 16.93
N ALA A 81 -2.28 -10.53 16.91
CA ALA A 81 -1.85 -11.84 17.40
C ALA A 81 -1.49 -11.83 18.90
N GLU A 82 -0.78 -10.80 19.37
CA GLU A 82 -0.22 -10.76 20.72
C GLU A 82 -1.07 -9.95 21.71
N THR A 83 -1.94 -9.06 21.23
CA THR A 83 -2.69 -8.14 22.10
C THR A 83 -4.20 -8.28 21.95
N THR A 84 -4.94 -7.98 23.02
CA THR A 84 -6.42 -7.92 23.03
C THR A 84 -6.97 -6.58 22.58
N PHE A 85 -6.15 -5.72 21.95
CA PHE A 85 -6.50 -4.33 21.61
C PHE A 85 -7.82 -4.22 20.84
N PHE A 86 -8.06 -5.10 19.87
CA PHE A 86 -9.30 -5.08 19.07
C PHE A 86 -10.53 -5.54 19.84
N GLN A 87 -10.36 -6.43 20.82
CA GLN A 87 -11.43 -6.86 21.71
C GLN A 87 -11.78 -5.75 22.70
N ASP A 88 -10.78 -5.13 23.34
CA ASP A 88 -11.00 -4.13 24.37
C ASP A 88 -11.53 -2.79 23.80
N THR A 89 -11.07 -2.41 22.61
CA THR A 89 -11.44 -1.13 21.99
C THR A 89 -12.75 -1.22 21.21
N PHE A 90 -12.96 -2.34 20.50
CA PHE A 90 -14.05 -2.45 19.53
C PHE A 90 -15.03 -3.61 19.83
N GLY A 91 -14.76 -4.44 20.84
CA GLY A 91 -15.62 -5.58 21.20
C GLY A 91 -15.55 -6.74 20.20
N LEU A 92 -14.50 -6.82 19.37
CA LEU A 92 -14.36 -7.89 18.38
C LEU A 92 -13.86 -9.18 19.04
N ALA A 93 -14.31 -10.32 18.51
CA ALA A 93 -13.84 -11.64 18.95
C ALA A 93 -12.36 -11.85 18.59
N THR A 94 -11.63 -12.61 19.41
CA THR A 94 -10.24 -12.98 19.12
C THR A 94 -10.15 -13.81 17.85
N LEU A 95 -9.23 -13.45 16.95
CA LEU A 95 -9.04 -14.15 15.69
C LEU A 95 -8.23 -15.43 15.88
N THR A 96 -8.63 -16.50 15.21
CA THR A 96 -7.77 -17.66 15.01
C THR A 96 -6.67 -17.37 13.97
N PRO A 97 -5.57 -18.15 13.94
CA PRO A 97 -4.49 -17.95 12.95
C PRO A 97 -4.96 -17.96 11.49
N ASN A 98 -6.02 -18.73 11.19
CA ASN A 98 -6.58 -18.81 9.83
C ASN A 98 -7.47 -17.60 9.50
N GLU A 99 -8.22 -17.07 10.47
CA GLU A 99 -9.05 -15.88 10.28
C GLU A 99 -8.19 -14.60 10.20
N MET A 100 -7.02 -14.61 10.86
CA MET A 100 -6.03 -13.54 10.72
C MET A 100 -5.56 -13.36 9.28
N THR A 101 -5.59 -14.43 8.47
CA THR A 101 -5.36 -14.32 7.02
C THR A 101 -6.32 -13.36 6.35
N GLY A 102 -7.61 -13.39 6.70
CA GLY A 102 -8.63 -12.48 6.17
C GLY A 102 -8.32 -11.02 6.47
N LEU A 103 -7.92 -10.71 7.70
CA LEU A 103 -7.54 -9.36 8.13
C LEU A 103 -6.32 -8.85 7.36
N ILE A 104 -5.25 -9.64 7.33
CA ILE A 104 -4.00 -9.29 6.64
C ILE A 104 -4.24 -9.18 5.13
N TYR A 105 -5.06 -10.05 4.55
CA TYR A 105 -5.44 -10.00 3.14
C TYR A 105 -6.12 -8.67 2.78
N VAL A 106 -7.09 -8.21 3.56
CA VAL A 106 -7.77 -6.92 3.34
C VAL A 106 -6.78 -5.77 3.42
N HIS A 107 -5.93 -5.73 4.45
CA HIS A 107 -4.92 -4.68 4.59
C HIS A 107 -3.92 -4.68 3.42
N LEU A 108 -3.46 -5.85 3.00
CA LEU A 108 -2.56 -5.98 1.86
C LEU A 108 -3.23 -5.52 0.56
N SER A 109 -4.51 -5.86 0.34
CA SER A 109 -5.26 -5.42 -0.83
C SER A 109 -5.42 -3.89 -0.84
N VAL A 110 -6.02 -3.32 0.21
CA VAL A 110 -6.33 -1.90 0.30
C VAL A 110 -5.05 -1.08 0.26
N GLY A 111 -4.08 -1.35 1.14
CA GLY A 111 -2.83 -0.59 1.20
C GLY A 111 -1.97 -0.77 -0.07
N GLY A 112 -2.06 -1.93 -0.72
CA GLY A 112 -1.29 -2.22 -1.92
C GLY A 112 -1.76 -1.38 -3.10
N LEU A 113 -3.08 -1.39 -3.31
CA LEU A 113 -3.73 -0.65 -4.38
C LEU A 113 -3.79 0.85 -4.10
N ALA A 114 -3.96 1.27 -2.85
CA ALA A 114 -3.97 2.68 -2.48
C ALA A 114 -2.63 3.38 -2.80
N THR A 115 -1.52 2.64 -2.75
CA THR A 115 -0.19 3.18 -3.10
C THR A 115 -0.15 3.80 -4.50
N ILE A 116 -1.00 3.34 -5.43
CA ILE A 116 -1.10 3.89 -6.79
C ILE A 116 -1.40 5.40 -6.74
N PHE A 117 -2.34 5.82 -5.88
CA PHE A 117 -2.73 7.23 -5.74
C PHE A 117 -1.58 8.12 -5.23
N ILE A 118 -0.77 7.58 -4.31
CA ILE A 118 0.43 8.26 -3.79
C ILE A 118 1.50 8.38 -4.87
N THR A 119 1.76 7.32 -5.64
CA THR A 119 2.82 7.32 -6.66
C THR A 119 2.48 8.13 -7.90
N ARG A 120 1.20 8.38 -8.16
CA ARG A 120 0.74 9.19 -9.29
C ARG A 120 0.94 10.68 -9.09
N SER A 121 0.82 11.15 -7.85
CA SER A 121 0.76 12.58 -7.52
C SER A 121 2.10 13.10 -7.01
N TYR A 122 2.54 14.24 -7.57
CA TYR A 122 3.75 14.94 -7.08
C TYR A 122 3.47 15.80 -5.83
N SER A 123 2.23 16.28 -5.69
CA SER A 123 1.73 16.99 -4.50
C SER A 123 0.97 16.02 -3.59
N PHE A 124 0.25 16.54 -2.60
CA PHE A 124 -0.65 15.72 -1.77
C PHE A 124 -1.62 14.93 -2.64
N SER A 125 -1.71 13.62 -2.39
CA SER A 125 -2.54 12.73 -3.18
C SER A 125 -4.03 13.07 -3.11
N PHE A 126 -4.47 13.78 -2.07
CA PHE A 126 -5.87 14.21 -1.91
C PHE A 126 -6.24 15.41 -2.78
N LEU A 127 -5.25 16.21 -3.19
CA LEU A 127 -5.47 17.41 -4.00
C LEU A 127 -5.47 17.09 -5.50
N ASP A 128 -4.79 16.02 -5.89
CA ASP A 128 -4.72 15.56 -7.27
C ASP A 128 -5.83 14.53 -7.55
N ARG A 129 -6.78 14.88 -8.42
CA ARG A 129 -7.95 14.04 -8.72
C ARG A 129 -7.57 12.89 -9.67
N PRO A 130 -7.72 11.62 -9.26
CA PRO A 130 -7.44 10.50 -10.15
C PRO A 130 -8.46 10.42 -11.27
N GLY A 131 -8.06 9.84 -12.41
CA GLY A 131 -9.00 9.51 -13.48
C GLY A 131 -10.15 8.64 -12.98
N PHE A 132 -11.36 8.90 -13.47
CA PHE A 132 -12.57 8.17 -13.05
C PHE A 132 -12.41 6.65 -13.16
N LEU A 133 -11.75 6.17 -14.21
CA LEU A 133 -11.49 4.74 -14.42
C LEU A 133 -10.63 4.11 -13.32
N VAL A 134 -9.63 4.83 -12.80
CA VAL A 134 -8.74 4.34 -11.74
C VAL A 134 -9.50 4.24 -10.41
N ILE A 135 -10.39 5.20 -10.13
CA ILE A 135 -11.25 5.15 -8.94
C ILE A 135 -12.23 3.98 -9.06
N CYS A 136 -12.91 3.82 -10.20
CA CYS A 136 -13.84 2.72 -10.41
C CYS A 136 -13.15 1.36 -10.32
N SER A 137 -11.96 1.20 -10.90
CA SER A 137 -11.22 -0.06 -10.79
C SER A 137 -10.79 -0.34 -9.36
N PHE A 138 -10.31 0.69 -8.64
CA PHE A 138 -9.96 0.55 -7.22
C PHE A 138 -11.15 0.11 -6.40
N VAL A 139 -12.28 0.81 -6.51
CA VAL A 139 -13.51 0.49 -5.75
C VAL A 139 -14.01 -0.91 -6.09
N GLY A 140 -14.06 -1.28 -7.38
CA GLY A 140 -14.45 -2.62 -7.80
C GLY A 140 -13.56 -3.71 -7.21
N ALA A 141 -12.24 -3.54 -7.27
CA ALA A 141 -11.30 -4.47 -6.67
C ALA A 141 -11.42 -4.54 -5.15
N GLN A 142 -11.63 -3.40 -4.48
CA GLN A 142 -11.78 -3.38 -3.02
C GLN A 142 -13.10 -3.99 -2.54
N ILE A 143 -14.18 -3.88 -3.29
CA ILE A 143 -15.44 -4.58 -2.97
C ILE A 143 -15.18 -6.09 -2.97
N VAL A 144 -14.57 -6.61 -4.04
CA VAL A 144 -14.25 -8.05 -4.15
C VAL A 144 -13.29 -8.49 -3.04
N ALA A 145 -12.24 -7.72 -2.79
CA ALA A 145 -11.28 -8.01 -1.71
C ALA A 145 -11.93 -7.98 -0.33
N SER A 146 -12.83 -7.03 -0.07
CA SER A 146 -13.51 -6.92 1.23
C SER A 146 -14.45 -8.11 1.47
N VAL A 147 -15.17 -8.56 0.43
CA VAL A 147 -16.00 -9.77 0.49
C VAL A 147 -15.16 -11.01 0.74
N LEU A 148 -14.06 -11.18 0.00
CA LEU A 148 -13.12 -12.30 0.19
C LEU A 148 -12.48 -12.28 1.57
N GLY A 149 -12.14 -11.11 2.11
CA GLY A 149 -11.61 -10.96 3.46
C GLY A 149 -12.63 -11.24 4.56
N ALA A 150 -13.90 -10.89 4.34
CA ALA A 150 -14.99 -11.11 5.28
C ALA A 150 -15.34 -12.59 5.42
N TYR A 151 -15.52 -13.29 4.29
CA TYR A 151 -16.03 -14.66 4.26
C TYR A 151 -14.93 -15.72 4.07
N GLY A 152 -13.77 -15.34 3.52
CA GLY A 152 -12.73 -16.28 3.12
C GLY A 152 -13.23 -17.23 2.02
N LEU A 153 -12.57 -18.39 1.91
CA LEU A 153 -12.98 -19.48 1.03
C LEU A 153 -13.47 -20.69 1.83
N GLY A 154 -14.25 -20.44 2.89
CA GLY A 154 -14.72 -21.51 3.78
C GLY A 154 -13.56 -22.28 4.43
N ASN A 155 -12.46 -21.58 4.75
CA ASN A 155 -11.21 -22.15 5.27
C ASN A 155 -10.48 -23.12 4.31
N TYR A 156 -10.80 -23.07 3.01
CA TYR A 156 -10.02 -23.77 1.99
C TYR A 156 -8.58 -23.28 2.00
N HIS A 157 -7.63 -24.21 2.16
CA HIS A 157 -6.19 -23.93 2.19
C HIS A 157 -5.77 -22.87 3.23
N ASN A 158 -6.38 -22.90 4.43
CA ASN A 158 -6.13 -21.96 5.54
C ASN A 158 -6.55 -20.51 5.29
N PHE A 159 -7.42 -20.26 4.29
CA PHE A 159 -7.99 -18.94 4.06
C PHE A 159 -9.40 -18.83 4.65
N ALA A 160 -9.46 -18.56 5.96
CA ALA A 160 -10.71 -18.24 6.65
C ALA A 160 -10.96 -16.72 6.63
N GLY A 161 -12.24 -16.35 6.59
CA GLY A 161 -12.66 -14.95 6.64
C GLY A 161 -12.56 -14.39 8.05
N ALA A 162 -12.14 -13.13 8.18
CA ALA A 162 -12.04 -12.46 9.47
C ALA A 162 -13.38 -11.87 9.94
N GLY A 163 -14.42 -11.89 9.10
CA GLY A 163 -15.67 -11.19 9.35
C GLY A 163 -15.60 -9.67 9.10
N TRP A 164 -16.77 -9.04 8.96
CA TRP A 164 -16.91 -7.65 8.55
C TRP A 164 -16.31 -6.63 9.54
N GLY A 165 -16.29 -6.94 10.84
CA GLY A 165 -15.65 -6.09 11.84
C GLY A 165 -14.16 -5.92 11.55
N TYR A 166 -13.46 -7.02 11.26
CA TYR A 166 -12.04 -6.99 10.95
C TYR A 166 -11.73 -6.46 9.54
N VAL A 167 -12.67 -6.59 8.60
CA VAL A 167 -12.58 -5.88 7.31
C VAL A 167 -12.50 -4.36 7.55
N LEU A 168 -13.37 -3.82 8.39
CA LEU A 168 -13.36 -2.39 8.73
C LEU A 168 -12.03 -2.00 9.41
N VAL A 169 -11.53 -2.82 10.34
CA VAL A 169 -10.20 -2.62 10.95
C VAL A 169 -9.10 -2.55 9.88
N GLY A 170 -9.08 -3.50 8.94
CA GLY A 170 -8.10 -3.51 7.85
C GLY A 170 -8.16 -2.27 6.97
N TRP A 171 -9.36 -1.75 6.70
CA TRP A 171 -9.56 -0.48 5.99
C TRP A 171 -9.04 0.72 6.78
N VAL A 172 -9.46 0.88 8.03
CA VAL A 172 -9.06 1.99 8.90
C VAL A 172 -7.55 1.99 9.09
N TRP A 173 -6.96 0.83 9.36
CA TRP A 173 -5.52 0.67 9.48
C TRP A 173 -4.79 1.10 8.20
N SER A 174 -5.30 0.69 7.04
CA SER A 174 -4.72 1.10 5.75
C SER A 174 -4.77 2.61 5.53
N ILE A 175 -5.86 3.27 5.91
CA ILE A 175 -6.01 4.73 5.81
C ILE A 175 -5.06 5.46 6.77
N ILE A 176 -4.94 4.99 8.01
CA ILE A 176 -4.03 5.56 9.01
C ILE A 176 -2.59 5.54 8.49
N TRP A 177 -2.14 4.43 7.91
CA TRP A 177 -0.78 4.31 7.38
C TRP A 177 -0.57 5.03 6.04
N TYR A 178 -1.65 5.24 5.27
CA TYR A 178 -1.62 5.97 4.01
C TYR A 178 -1.27 7.45 4.19
N ILE A 179 -1.84 8.13 5.20
CA ILE A 179 -1.69 9.59 5.39
C ILE A 179 -0.23 10.00 5.65
N PRO A 180 0.52 9.38 6.59
CA PRO A 180 1.92 9.71 6.81
C PRO A 180 2.80 9.36 5.61
N MET A 181 2.47 8.30 4.86
CA MET A 181 3.20 7.94 3.65
C MET A 181 3.12 9.04 2.58
N ASP A 182 1.94 9.64 2.41
CA ASP A 182 1.75 10.76 1.48
C ASP A 182 2.51 12.02 1.94
N LEU A 183 2.55 12.29 3.25
CA LEU A 183 3.33 13.38 3.84
C LEU A 183 4.84 13.19 3.61
N LEU A 184 5.37 11.99 3.86
CA LEU A 184 6.77 11.66 3.65
C LEU A 184 7.18 11.79 2.17
N LYS A 185 6.31 11.37 1.25
CA LYS A 185 6.49 11.58 -0.19
C LYS A 185 6.63 13.07 -0.52
N VAL A 186 5.68 13.90 -0.09
CA VAL A 186 5.69 15.35 -0.40
C VAL A 186 6.92 16.02 0.19
N ALA A 187 7.31 15.66 1.42
CA ALA A 187 8.54 16.16 2.04
C ALA A 187 9.79 15.79 1.21
N ALA A 188 9.88 14.53 0.76
CA ALA A 188 11.01 14.07 -0.06
C ALA A 188 11.09 14.82 -1.41
N TYR A 189 9.95 15.09 -2.07
CA TYR A 189 9.93 15.87 -3.31
C TYR A 189 10.34 17.33 -3.09
N LYS A 190 9.84 17.99 -2.04
CA LYS A 190 10.22 19.38 -1.72
C LYS A 190 11.72 19.53 -1.43
N ILE A 191 12.30 18.57 -0.73
CA ILE A 191 13.75 18.55 -0.47
C ILE A 191 14.51 18.40 -1.79
N LYS A 192 14.13 17.42 -2.63
CA LYS A 192 14.79 17.19 -3.92
C LYS A 192 14.70 18.42 -4.83
N ASP A 193 13.53 19.05 -4.92
CA ASP A 193 13.34 20.27 -5.72
C ASP A 193 14.21 21.42 -5.19
N SER A 194 14.29 21.59 -3.87
CA SER A 194 15.18 22.59 -3.25
C SER A 194 16.66 22.34 -3.55
N TYR A 195 17.11 21.09 -3.58
CA TYR A 195 18.49 20.74 -3.94
C TYR A 195 18.77 20.96 -5.42
N VAL A 196 17.85 20.55 -6.30
CA VAL A 196 17.98 20.74 -7.76
C VAL A 196 17.95 22.23 -8.12
N TRP A 197 17.05 23.00 -7.52
CA TRP A 197 16.92 24.44 -7.75
C TRP A 197 18.18 25.19 -7.32
N LYS A 198 18.74 24.85 -6.15
CA LYS A 198 20.06 25.37 -5.72
C LYS A 198 21.14 24.99 -6.73
N HIS A 199 21.23 23.73 -7.13
CA HIS A 199 22.27 23.29 -8.06
C HIS A 199 22.15 23.96 -9.45
N PHE A 200 20.94 24.24 -9.94
CA PHE A 200 20.71 24.94 -11.21
C PHE A 200 21.01 26.45 -11.12
N VAL A 201 20.54 27.13 -10.07
CA VAL A 201 20.73 28.58 -9.89
C VAL A 201 22.18 28.93 -9.59
N PHE A 202 22.90 28.10 -8.83
CA PHE A 202 24.30 28.37 -8.53
C PHE A 202 25.24 28.00 -9.68
N HIS A 203 25.00 26.92 -10.44
CA HIS A 203 25.85 26.61 -11.61
C HIS A 203 25.67 27.56 -12.80
N HIS A 204 24.49 28.19 -12.99
CA HIS A 204 24.32 29.17 -14.07
C HIS A 204 25.00 30.50 -13.78
N LYS A 205 25.37 30.79 -12.53
CA LYS A 205 26.13 32.00 -12.16
C LYS A 205 27.61 31.89 -12.53
N ASP A 206 28.14 30.68 -12.71
CA ASP A 206 29.55 30.44 -13.02
C ASP A 206 29.84 30.36 -14.53
N TYR A 207 28.80 30.37 -15.38
CA TYR A 207 28.92 30.43 -16.85
C TYR A 207 28.26 31.70 -17.41
N GLY A 208 28.44 32.83 -16.71
CA GLY A 208 28.19 34.16 -17.28
C GLY A 208 29.30 34.53 -18.25
N VAL A 209 29.19 34.02 -19.49
CA VAL A 209 29.81 34.60 -20.70
C VAL A 209 28.70 34.90 -21.69
#